data_AF-A0A932XM72-F1
#
_entry.id   AF-A0A932XM72-F1
#
_cell.length_a   1.000
_cell.length_b   1.000
_cell.length_c   1.000
_cell.angle_alpha   90.00
_cell.angle_beta   90.00
_cell.angle_gamma   90.00
#
_symmetry.space_group_name_H-M   'P 1'
#
loop_
_entity.id
_entity.type
_entity.pdbx_description
1 polymer ?
#
loop_
_entity_poly.entity_id
_entity_poly.type
_entity_poly.pdbx_seq_one_letter_code
_entity_poly.pdbx_strand_id
1 'polypeptide(L)'
;MLTAVFDECDRYGHVETGGRIVGTYRRGRNLDVTVTGMIDAGPQARRAVTSFFQDGEYQEGVFREIEREHPDIEHLGTWHTHHVNGFPTLSGGDIETYRRTVNHPQHNLDFWYALLVTAKVAGPDRYRVKHYLLRRHDDKVYKIPPKLVRVAEERAIWVPGVTRGRPQAAPASSIESDSASHSRQERRAFDDQVLRQLFPNLRPFFSEAAQCLLWKGSISLLDHSSADVVVVESVSEGKTGYEAMVPRKERERFPVAARAQDETPWLAVRRLELHLNRLVAGLGN
;
A
#
# COMPACT_ATOMS: atom_id res chain seq x y z
N MET A 1 -22.15 -1.71 2.62
CA MET A 1 -20.70 -1.69 2.99
C MET A 1 -19.75 -1.45 1.82
N LEU A 2 -19.71 -2.31 0.78
CA LEU A 2 -18.75 -2.15 -0.33
C LEU A 2 -18.88 -0.82 -1.10
N THR A 3 -20.07 -0.22 -1.13
CA THR A 3 -20.30 1.10 -1.71
C THR A 3 -19.35 2.16 -1.14
N ALA A 4 -19.12 2.18 0.18
CA ALA A 4 -18.23 3.15 0.80
C ALA A 4 -16.77 2.95 0.36
N VAL A 5 -16.32 1.69 0.24
CA VAL A 5 -15.01 1.34 -0.33
C VAL A 5 -14.90 1.88 -1.76
N PHE A 6 -15.94 1.68 -2.57
CA PHE A 6 -15.92 2.09 -3.98
C PHE A 6 -15.96 3.61 -4.14
N ASP A 7 -16.68 4.31 -3.26
CA ASP A 7 -16.70 5.78 -3.23
C ASP A 7 -15.33 6.35 -2.85
N GLU A 8 -14.62 5.73 -1.91
CA GLU A 8 -13.23 6.09 -1.58
C GLU A 8 -12.27 5.75 -2.73
N CYS A 9 -12.47 4.62 -3.42
CA CYS A 9 -11.70 4.30 -4.63
C CYS A 9 -11.90 5.33 -5.75
N ASP A 10 -13.13 5.80 -5.96
CA ASP A 10 -13.39 6.85 -6.96
C ASP A 10 -12.80 8.20 -6.55
N ARG A 11 -12.78 8.52 -5.25
CA ARG A 11 -12.11 9.71 -4.72
C ARG A 11 -10.58 9.66 -4.94
N TYR A 12 -9.99 8.49 -4.82
CA TYR A 12 -8.55 8.26 -4.95
C TYR A 12 -8.18 7.40 -6.17
N GLY A 13 -8.80 7.64 -7.33
CA GLY A 13 -8.67 6.79 -8.52
C GLY A 13 -7.29 6.73 -9.20
N HIS A 14 -6.28 7.39 -8.64
CA HIS A 14 -4.91 7.48 -9.17
C HIS A 14 -3.82 7.13 -8.15
N VAL A 15 -4.19 6.83 -6.89
CA VAL A 15 -3.27 6.38 -5.83
C VAL A 15 -3.88 5.23 -5.05
N GLU A 16 -3.08 4.48 -4.31
CA GLU A 16 -3.60 3.52 -3.36
C GLU A 16 -4.31 4.22 -2.20
N THR A 17 -5.37 3.59 -1.70
CA THR A 17 -6.08 4.03 -0.49
C THR A 17 -6.57 2.81 0.29
N GLY A 18 -7.24 3.04 1.43
CA GLY A 18 -7.65 1.98 2.33
C GLY A 18 -8.12 2.50 3.68
N GLY A 19 -8.19 1.60 4.66
CA GLY A 19 -8.65 1.90 6.00
C GLY A 19 -8.71 0.66 6.91
N ARG A 20 -9.24 0.82 8.12
CA ARG A 20 -9.48 -0.31 9.03
C ARG A 20 -10.87 -0.90 8.81
N ILE A 21 -10.98 -2.18 9.11
CA ILE A 21 -12.22 -2.95 9.10
C ILE A 21 -12.57 -3.26 10.54
N VAL A 22 -13.79 -2.89 10.95
CA VAL A 22 -14.30 -3.15 12.29
C VAL A 22 -15.56 -4.01 12.24
N GLY A 23 -15.76 -4.80 13.28
CA GLY A 23 -16.99 -5.57 13.45
C GLY A 23 -16.85 -6.70 14.45
N THR A 24 -17.69 -7.70 14.32
CA THR A 24 -17.79 -8.79 15.28
C THR A 24 -17.35 -10.11 14.66
N TYR A 25 -17.03 -11.08 15.50
CA TYR A 25 -16.71 -12.43 15.05
C TYR A 25 -17.32 -13.47 16.00
N ARG A 26 -17.60 -14.66 15.47
CA ARG A 26 -17.97 -15.83 16.27
C ARG A 26 -17.07 -17.01 15.93
N ARG A 27 -16.58 -17.67 16.96
CA ARG A 27 -15.86 -18.94 16.84
C ARG A 27 -16.80 -20.08 17.17
N GLY A 28 -17.00 -20.96 16.19
CA GLY A 28 -17.66 -22.24 16.35
C GLY A 28 -16.86 -23.34 15.64
N ARG A 29 -17.54 -24.21 14.89
CA ARG A 29 -16.86 -25.12 13.94
C ARG A 29 -16.18 -24.36 12.80
N ASN A 30 -16.72 -23.18 12.47
CA ASN A 30 -16.18 -22.25 11.49
C ASN A 30 -15.90 -20.90 12.18
N LEU A 31 -15.07 -20.07 11.57
CA LEU A 31 -14.90 -18.66 11.93
C LEU A 31 -15.88 -17.83 11.10
N ASP A 32 -16.86 -17.23 11.77
CA ASP A 32 -17.81 -16.31 11.16
C ASP A 32 -17.37 -14.88 11.46
N VAL A 33 -17.07 -14.09 10.43
CA VAL A 33 -16.64 -12.68 10.54
C VAL A 33 -17.74 -11.79 9.99
N THR A 34 -18.23 -10.86 10.81
CA THR A 34 -19.25 -9.88 10.44
C THR A 34 -18.63 -8.50 10.45
N VAL A 35 -18.41 -7.93 9.27
CA VAL A 35 -17.94 -6.55 9.15
C VAL A 35 -19.11 -5.59 9.33
N THR A 36 -19.03 -4.72 10.34
CA THR A 36 -20.08 -3.75 10.68
C THR A 36 -19.64 -2.29 10.49
N GLY A 37 -18.39 -2.05 10.12
CA GLY A 37 -17.92 -0.71 9.81
C GLY A 37 -16.52 -0.68 9.19
N MET A 38 -16.15 0.51 8.74
CA MET A 38 -14.81 0.81 8.24
C MET A 38 -14.39 2.17 8.75
N ILE A 39 -13.15 2.28 9.21
CA ILE A 39 -12.52 3.57 9.54
C ILE A 39 -11.70 3.96 8.32
N ASP A 40 -11.80 5.22 7.89
CA ASP A 40 -11.04 5.70 6.73
C ASP A 40 -9.53 5.75 7.02
N ALA A 41 -8.75 6.11 6.00
CA ALA A 41 -7.29 6.16 6.11
C ALA A 41 -6.79 7.18 7.13
N GLY A 42 -7.61 8.19 7.47
CA GLY A 42 -7.26 9.36 8.25
C GLY A 42 -6.63 10.51 7.44
N PRO A 43 -6.58 11.71 8.04
CA PRO A 43 -6.14 12.93 7.38
C PRO A 43 -4.63 12.96 7.08
N GLN A 44 -3.80 12.27 7.86
CA GLN A 44 -2.35 12.22 7.65
C GLN A 44 -1.90 10.98 6.85
N ALA A 45 -2.85 10.24 6.25
CA ALA A 45 -2.50 9.09 5.43
C ALA A 45 -1.69 9.49 4.20
N ARG A 46 -0.58 8.80 4.00
CA ARG A 46 0.32 8.99 2.85
C ARG A 46 -0.03 7.98 1.77
N ARG A 47 -0.38 8.49 0.59
CA ARG A 47 -0.84 7.70 -0.54
C ARG A 47 0.08 7.89 -1.73
N ALA A 48 0.39 6.79 -2.41
CA ALA A 48 1.09 6.80 -3.68
C ALA A 48 0.54 5.67 -4.57
N VAL A 49 0.98 5.60 -5.82
CA VAL A 49 0.47 4.61 -6.79
C VAL A 49 0.75 3.16 -6.36
N THR A 50 1.78 2.92 -5.54
CA THR A 50 2.21 1.56 -5.14
C THR A 50 2.54 1.47 -3.65
N SER A 51 2.14 2.46 -2.86
CA SER A 51 2.33 2.41 -1.42
C SER A 51 1.25 3.20 -0.72
N PHE A 52 0.77 2.67 0.40
CA PHE A 52 -0.24 3.30 1.21
C PHE A 52 0.11 3.15 2.69
N PHE A 53 0.20 4.28 3.38
CA PHE A 53 0.44 4.35 4.82
C PHE A 53 -0.75 5.05 5.48
N GLN A 54 -1.41 4.31 6.36
CA GLN A 54 -2.56 4.79 7.13
C GLN A 54 -2.12 5.73 8.25
N ASP A 55 -2.99 6.67 8.62
CA ASP A 55 -2.86 7.50 9.81
C ASP A 55 -3.21 6.65 11.05
N GLY A 56 -2.21 5.95 11.57
CA GLY A 56 -2.41 4.98 12.64
C GLY A 56 -2.92 5.60 13.94
N GLU A 57 -2.53 6.84 14.25
CA GLU A 57 -2.94 7.56 15.46
C GLU A 57 -4.41 7.97 15.37
N TYR A 58 -4.81 8.59 14.25
CA TYR A 58 -6.22 8.91 14.00
C TYR A 58 -7.09 7.66 14.07
N GLN A 59 -6.71 6.60 13.36
CA GLN A 59 -7.53 5.38 13.30
C GLN A 59 -7.62 4.67 14.64
N GLU A 60 -6.58 4.74 15.47
CA GLU A 60 -6.64 4.23 16.83
C GLU A 60 -7.58 5.06 17.70
N GLY A 61 -7.50 6.40 17.63
CA GLY A 61 -8.42 7.28 18.34
C GLY A 61 -9.89 6.98 17.99
N VAL A 62 -10.21 6.90 16.70
CA VAL A 62 -11.56 6.55 16.22
C VAL A 62 -11.96 5.16 16.70
N PHE A 63 -11.07 4.17 16.63
CA PHE A 63 -11.39 2.82 17.11
C PHE A 63 -11.70 2.81 18.61
N ARG A 64 -10.95 3.56 19.43
CA ARG A 64 -11.21 3.68 20.87
C ARG A 64 -12.49 4.42 21.21
N GLU A 65 -12.97 5.29 20.34
CA GLU A 65 -14.31 5.88 20.47
C GLU A 65 -15.39 4.84 20.18
N ILE A 66 -15.25 4.08 19.09
CA ILE A 66 -16.18 3.01 18.73
C ILE A 66 -16.24 1.93 19.83
N GLU A 67 -15.09 1.49 20.33
CA GLU A 67 -14.98 0.47 21.39
C GLU A 67 -15.65 0.91 22.71
N ARG A 68 -15.64 2.22 23.01
CA ARG A 68 -16.32 2.77 24.21
C ARG A 68 -17.84 2.68 24.11
N GLU A 69 -18.39 2.85 22.91
CA GLU A 69 -19.85 2.79 22.66
C GLU A 69 -20.32 1.36 22.36
N HIS A 70 -19.45 0.56 21.74
CA HIS A 70 -19.70 -0.79 21.24
C HIS A 70 -18.57 -1.73 21.64
N PRO A 71 -18.54 -2.20 22.91
CA PRO A 71 -17.43 -3.00 23.43
C PRO A 71 -17.31 -4.40 22.81
N ASP A 72 -18.29 -4.84 22.02
CA ASP A 72 -18.26 -6.08 21.24
C ASP A 72 -17.63 -5.91 19.85
N ILE A 73 -17.38 -4.67 19.41
CA ILE A 73 -16.71 -4.38 18.14
C ILE A 73 -15.19 -4.52 18.29
N GLU A 74 -14.60 -5.21 17.32
CA GLU A 74 -13.19 -5.50 17.24
C GLU A 74 -12.57 -4.91 15.97
N HIS A 75 -11.26 -4.68 16.01
CA HIS A 75 -10.46 -4.38 14.83
C HIS A 75 -10.14 -5.69 14.09
N LEU A 76 -10.96 -6.02 13.10
CA LEU A 76 -10.88 -7.28 12.34
C LEU A 76 -9.70 -7.31 11.36
N GLY A 77 -9.28 -6.14 10.87
CA GLY A 77 -8.11 -5.97 10.02
C GLY A 77 -8.22 -4.74 9.12
N THR A 78 -7.79 -4.83 7.86
CA THR A 78 -7.68 -3.66 6.97
C THR A 78 -8.24 -3.92 5.58
N TRP A 79 -8.65 -2.84 4.91
CA TRP A 79 -8.89 -2.87 3.48
C TRP A 79 -7.94 -1.90 2.79
N HIS A 80 -7.52 -2.22 1.57
CA HIS A 80 -6.76 -1.30 0.73
C HIS A 80 -6.91 -1.62 -0.74
N THR A 81 -6.27 -0.84 -1.60
CA THR A 81 -6.43 -0.95 -3.04
C THR A 81 -5.10 -1.10 -3.77
N HIS A 82 -5.06 -1.99 -4.75
CA HIS A 82 -4.04 -2.07 -5.81
C HIS A 82 -4.62 -1.72 -7.19
N HIS A 83 -5.84 -1.19 -7.23
CA HIS A 83 -6.58 -0.94 -8.47
C HIS A 83 -5.87 -0.01 -9.46
N VAL A 84 -4.98 0.86 -8.95
CA VAL A 84 -4.21 1.83 -9.73
C VAL A 84 -2.90 1.27 -10.30
N ASN A 85 -2.38 0.17 -9.75
CA ASN A 85 -1.12 -0.44 -10.18
C ASN A 85 -1.26 -1.84 -10.76
N GLY A 86 -2.47 -2.39 -10.75
CA GLY A 86 -2.80 -3.67 -11.39
C GLY A 86 -2.29 -4.90 -10.64
N PHE A 87 -1.78 -4.76 -9.41
CA PHE A 87 -1.28 -5.90 -8.64
C PHE A 87 -2.46 -6.74 -8.11
N PRO A 88 -2.63 -7.99 -8.57
CA PRO A 88 -3.88 -8.71 -8.38
C PRO A 88 -4.01 -9.36 -7.01
N THR A 89 -2.97 -9.35 -6.18
CA THR A 89 -2.90 -10.04 -4.88
C THR A 89 -2.28 -9.15 -3.83
N LEU A 90 -2.26 -9.60 -2.57
CA LEU A 90 -1.48 -8.92 -1.53
C LEU A 90 0.00 -8.89 -1.94
N SER A 91 0.66 -7.77 -1.70
CA SER A 91 2.10 -7.60 -1.89
C SER A 91 2.89 -8.36 -0.82
N GLY A 92 4.19 -8.55 -1.03
CA GLY A 92 5.07 -9.11 0.00
C GLY A 92 5.06 -8.25 1.28
N GLY A 93 5.10 -6.92 1.12
CA GLY A 93 5.04 -5.96 2.22
C GLY A 93 3.70 -5.97 2.96
N ASP A 94 2.58 -6.18 2.26
CA ASP A 94 1.25 -6.36 2.88
C ASP A 94 1.27 -7.59 3.80
N ILE A 95 1.72 -8.73 3.26
CA ILE A 95 1.74 -10.00 3.97
C ILE A 95 2.66 -9.91 5.19
N GLU A 96 3.85 -9.33 5.04
CA GLU A 96 4.78 -9.14 6.16
C GLU A 96 4.17 -8.25 7.25
N THR A 97 3.57 -7.13 6.85
CA THR A 97 2.92 -6.19 7.79
C THR A 97 1.79 -6.89 8.54
N TYR A 98 0.91 -7.60 7.84
CA TYR A 98 -0.23 -8.30 8.46
C TYR A 98 0.23 -9.45 9.35
N ARG A 99 1.27 -10.18 8.96
CA ARG A 99 1.88 -11.22 9.80
C ARG A 99 2.46 -10.63 11.08
N ARG A 100 3.17 -9.51 10.99
CA ARG A 100 3.69 -8.82 12.18
C ARG A 100 2.56 -8.38 13.10
N THR A 101 1.48 -7.83 12.54
CA THR A 101 0.32 -7.38 13.32
C THR A 101 -0.41 -8.55 13.98
N VAL A 102 -0.75 -9.61 13.24
CA VAL A 102 -1.51 -10.74 13.80
C VAL A 102 -0.71 -11.53 14.85
N ASN A 103 0.63 -11.50 14.77
CA ASN A 103 1.50 -12.11 15.77
C ASN A 103 1.87 -11.16 16.92
N HIS A 104 1.50 -9.89 16.86
CA HIS A 104 1.82 -8.93 17.90
C HIS A 104 1.13 -9.32 19.22
N PRO A 105 1.82 -9.29 20.38
CA PRO A 105 1.23 -9.66 21.66
C PRO A 105 0.02 -8.82 22.07
N GLN A 106 -0.03 -7.57 21.59
CA GLN A 106 -1.14 -6.65 21.88
C GLN A 106 -2.27 -6.70 20.85
N HIS A 107 -2.15 -7.50 19.79
CA HIS A 107 -3.27 -7.74 18.88
C HIS A 107 -4.24 -8.72 19.54
N ASN A 108 -5.51 -8.37 19.63
CA ASN A 108 -6.48 -9.16 20.40
C ASN A 108 -6.90 -10.46 19.67
N LEU A 109 -6.94 -10.43 18.34
CA LEU A 109 -7.46 -11.55 17.55
C LEU A 109 -6.34 -12.54 17.18
N ASP A 110 -6.70 -13.80 16.93
CA ASP A 110 -5.79 -14.81 16.37
C ASP A 110 -5.83 -14.84 14.83
N PHE A 111 -6.49 -13.85 14.23
CA PHE A 111 -6.57 -13.69 12.79
C PHE A 111 -6.46 -12.21 12.39
N TRP A 112 -6.22 -12.01 11.11
CA TRP A 112 -6.24 -10.71 10.45
C TRP A 112 -6.98 -10.84 9.13
N TYR A 113 -8.08 -10.10 8.98
CA TYR A 113 -8.88 -10.08 7.77
C TYR A 113 -8.43 -8.92 6.86
N ALA A 114 -8.17 -9.23 5.59
CA ALA A 114 -7.78 -8.23 4.60
C ALA A 114 -8.73 -8.23 3.40
N LEU A 115 -9.21 -7.04 3.01
CA LEU A 115 -9.98 -6.82 1.79
C LEU A 115 -9.13 -6.02 0.80
N LEU A 116 -8.87 -6.58 -0.37
CA LEU A 116 -8.08 -5.94 -1.42
C LEU A 116 -8.95 -5.58 -2.62
N VAL A 117 -8.99 -4.31 -2.98
CA VAL A 117 -9.57 -3.84 -4.25
C VAL A 117 -8.50 -3.95 -5.34
N THR A 118 -8.76 -4.74 -6.37
CA THR A 118 -7.73 -5.17 -7.34
C THR A 118 -7.85 -4.52 -8.71
N ALA A 119 -9.05 -4.12 -9.12
CA ALA A 119 -9.27 -3.51 -10.43
C ALA A 119 -10.59 -2.75 -10.45
N LYS A 120 -10.66 -1.69 -11.26
CA LYS A 120 -11.94 -1.07 -11.65
C LYS A 120 -12.61 -1.92 -12.72
N VAL A 121 -13.92 -2.10 -12.64
CA VAL A 121 -14.72 -2.84 -13.63
C VAL A 121 -15.94 -2.04 -14.06
N ALA A 122 -16.38 -2.26 -15.28
CA ALA A 122 -17.65 -1.74 -15.77
C ALA A 122 -18.83 -2.46 -15.08
N GLY A 123 -19.94 -1.76 -14.89
CA GLY A 123 -21.17 -2.31 -14.32
C GLY A 123 -21.38 -1.97 -12.84
N PRO A 124 -22.39 -2.59 -12.21
CA PRO A 124 -22.87 -2.20 -10.87
C PRO A 124 -21.84 -2.44 -9.77
N ASP A 125 -20.95 -3.43 -9.96
CA ASP A 125 -19.95 -3.78 -8.96
C ASP A 125 -18.82 -2.75 -8.84
N ARG A 126 -18.60 -1.87 -9.84
CA ARG A 126 -17.55 -0.82 -9.94
C ARG A 126 -16.09 -1.28 -9.78
N TYR A 127 -15.80 -2.24 -8.91
CA TYR A 127 -14.48 -2.74 -8.59
C TYR A 127 -14.49 -4.25 -8.27
N ARG A 128 -13.39 -4.93 -8.62
CA ARG A 128 -13.12 -6.31 -8.19
C ARG A 128 -12.43 -6.32 -6.84
N VAL A 129 -13.00 -7.08 -5.91
CA VAL A 129 -12.45 -7.26 -4.56
C VAL A 129 -12.00 -8.69 -4.32
N LYS A 130 -10.98 -8.87 -3.47
CA LYS A 130 -10.52 -10.15 -2.96
C LYS A 130 -10.44 -10.09 -1.45
N HIS A 131 -10.73 -11.22 -0.81
CA HIS A 131 -10.78 -11.36 0.63
C HIS A 131 -9.71 -12.34 1.08
N TYR A 132 -8.98 -11.98 2.13
CA TYR A 132 -7.90 -12.79 2.68
C TYR A 132 -8.02 -12.89 4.20
N LEU A 133 -7.51 -13.99 4.73
CA LEU A 133 -7.37 -14.23 6.16
C LEU A 133 -5.93 -14.67 6.42
N LEU A 134 -5.30 -14.07 7.42
CA LEU A 134 -4.05 -14.54 8.00
C LEU A 134 -4.34 -15.00 9.42
N ARG A 135 -3.65 -16.04 9.88
CA ARG A 135 -3.81 -16.56 11.25
C ARG A 135 -2.52 -16.38 12.04
N ARG A 136 -2.67 -16.17 13.34
CA ARG A 136 -1.55 -16.10 14.28
C ARG A 136 -0.78 -17.41 14.24
N HIS A 137 0.55 -17.30 14.20
CA HIS A 137 1.49 -18.43 14.11
C HIS A 137 1.29 -19.35 12.89
N ASP A 138 0.64 -18.86 11.84
CA ASP A 138 0.48 -19.56 10.57
C ASP A 138 1.26 -18.81 9.47
N ASP A 139 1.94 -19.55 8.60
CA ASP A 139 2.68 -19.01 7.48
C ASP A 139 1.80 -18.85 6.23
N LYS A 140 0.58 -19.39 6.23
CA LYS A 140 -0.32 -19.33 5.07
C LYS A 140 -1.13 -18.05 5.03
N VAL A 141 -1.40 -17.60 3.80
CA VAL A 141 -2.38 -16.56 3.49
C VAL A 141 -3.58 -17.24 2.84
N TYR A 142 -4.72 -17.22 3.52
CA TYR A 142 -5.93 -17.88 3.06
C TYR A 142 -6.76 -16.91 2.22
N LYS A 143 -6.86 -17.15 0.91
CA LYS A 143 -7.84 -16.45 0.07
C LYS A 143 -9.24 -17.01 0.35
N ILE A 144 -10.17 -16.16 0.75
CA ILE A 144 -11.56 -16.56 1.02
C ILE A 144 -12.30 -16.67 -0.32
N PRO A 145 -12.86 -17.85 -0.67
CA PRO A 145 -13.66 -18.02 -1.87
C PRO A 145 -14.90 -17.10 -1.86
N PRO A 146 -15.29 -16.49 -3.00
CA PRO A 146 -16.45 -15.60 -3.06
C PRO A 146 -17.75 -16.24 -2.54
N LYS A 147 -17.94 -17.55 -2.72
CA LYS A 147 -19.10 -18.30 -2.21
C LYS A 147 -19.23 -18.32 -0.69
N LEU A 148 -18.15 -18.00 0.05
CA LEU A 148 -18.14 -17.91 1.50
C LEU A 148 -18.27 -16.46 1.99
N VAL A 149 -18.42 -15.49 1.07
CA VAL A 149 -18.58 -14.07 1.39
C VAL A 149 -20.02 -13.68 1.10
N ARG A 150 -20.71 -13.16 2.11
CA ARG A 150 -22.03 -12.55 1.96
C ARG A 150 -21.93 -11.07 2.24
N VAL A 151 -22.21 -10.26 1.23
CA VAL A 151 -22.32 -8.81 1.39
C VAL A 151 -23.74 -8.50 1.83
N ALA A 152 -23.91 -8.07 3.09
CA ALA A 152 -25.19 -7.57 3.55
C ALA A 152 -25.43 -6.14 3.02
N GLU A 153 -26.67 -5.82 2.67
CA GLU A 153 -27.06 -4.49 2.17
C GLU A 153 -27.09 -3.41 3.26
N GLU A 154 -27.02 -3.83 4.53
CA GLU A 154 -27.05 -2.92 5.67
C GLU A 154 -25.90 -1.90 5.61
N ARG A 155 -26.24 -0.63 5.89
CA ARG A 155 -25.31 0.48 5.96
C ARG A 155 -24.53 0.42 7.27
N ALA A 156 -23.55 -0.46 7.29
CA ALA A 156 -22.52 -0.54 8.30
C ALA A 156 -21.49 0.57 8.04
N ILE A 157 -21.72 1.79 8.53
CA ILE A 157 -20.79 2.91 8.38
C ILE A 157 -20.64 3.68 9.69
N TRP A 158 -19.50 3.46 10.36
CA TRP A 158 -18.90 4.40 11.30
C TRP A 158 -17.81 5.16 10.56
N VAL A 159 -18.19 6.26 9.92
CA VAL A 159 -17.23 7.17 9.27
C VAL A 159 -17.35 8.51 9.97
N PRO A 160 -16.43 8.84 10.90
CA PRO A 160 -16.29 10.21 11.36
C PRO A 160 -15.78 11.06 10.18
N GLY A 161 -16.69 11.69 9.43
CA GLY A 161 -16.32 12.71 8.42
C GLY A 161 -17.09 12.77 7.11
N VAL A 162 -18.00 11.84 6.77
CA VAL A 162 -18.62 11.79 5.43
C VAL A 162 -20.05 12.35 5.35
N THR A 163 -20.57 13.02 6.37
CA THR A 163 -21.80 13.84 6.22
C THR A 163 -21.75 15.16 6.97
N ARG A 164 -21.36 16.23 6.26
CA ARG A 164 -22.07 17.52 6.16
C ARG A 164 -21.39 18.41 5.11
N GLY A 165 -22.10 18.73 4.04
CA GLY A 165 -21.74 19.84 3.14
C GLY A 165 -21.58 19.44 1.68
N ARG A 166 -22.54 19.89 0.88
CA ARG A 166 -22.40 20.27 -0.54
C ARG A 166 -20.95 20.69 -0.84
N PRO A 167 -20.32 20.27 -1.97
CA PRO A 167 -19.00 20.74 -2.31
C PRO A 167 -19.06 22.27 -2.46
N GLN A 168 -18.60 22.99 -1.44
CA GLN A 168 -18.03 24.30 -1.70
C GLN A 168 -16.85 23.99 -2.60
N ALA A 169 -16.94 24.45 -3.84
CA ALA A 169 -15.77 24.56 -4.69
C ALA A 169 -14.67 25.15 -3.81
N ALA A 170 -13.61 24.38 -3.58
CA ALA A 170 -12.40 24.92 -3.00
C ALA A 170 -12.11 26.18 -3.82
N PRO A 171 -11.92 27.35 -3.18
CA PRO A 171 -11.41 28.48 -3.92
C PRO A 171 -10.14 27.98 -4.60
N ALA A 172 -9.94 28.41 -5.85
CA ALA A 172 -8.66 28.30 -6.52
C ALA A 172 -7.64 29.10 -5.69
N SER A 173 -7.18 28.54 -4.57
CA SER A 173 -5.97 28.94 -3.92
C SER A 173 -4.87 28.33 -4.78
N SER A 174 -4.35 29.19 -5.66
CA SER A 174 -2.94 29.18 -6.04
C SER A 174 -2.11 28.42 -5.01
N ILE A 175 -1.67 27.21 -5.36
CA ILE A 175 -0.60 26.52 -4.65
C ILE A 175 0.67 27.29 -5.02
N GLU A 176 0.82 28.45 -4.40
CA GLU A 176 2.13 29.00 -4.08
C GLU A 176 2.69 28.14 -2.95
N SER A 177 3.81 27.50 -3.28
CA SER A 177 4.90 27.07 -2.39
C SER A 177 4.67 27.23 -0.88
N ASP A 178 4.29 26.14 -0.21
CA ASP A 178 4.63 25.91 1.20
C ASP A 178 5.26 24.52 1.38
N SER A 179 6.26 24.26 0.54
CA SER A 179 7.23 23.19 0.72
C SER A 179 8.31 23.64 1.72
N ALA A 180 7.98 23.62 3.01
CA ALA A 180 8.94 23.71 4.11
C ALA A 180 8.53 22.63 5.14
N SER A 181 9.39 21.79 5.72
CA SER A 181 10.85 21.73 5.77
C SER A 181 11.27 20.35 6.31
N HIS A 182 10.73 19.24 5.76
CA HIS A 182 11.30 17.94 6.11
C HIS A 182 12.77 17.92 5.74
N SER A 183 13.62 17.70 6.75
CA SER A 183 15.06 17.63 6.52
C SER A 183 15.33 16.57 5.44
N ARG A 184 16.32 16.80 4.58
CA ARG A 184 16.72 15.82 3.55
C ARG A 184 16.96 14.43 4.16
N GLN A 185 17.37 14.40 5.43
CA GLN A 185 17.58 13.21 6.22
C GLN A 185 16.28 12.48 6.60
N GLU A 186 15.22 13.19 6.99
CA GLU A 186 13.89 12.59 7.23
C GLU A 186 13.31 11.96 5.97
N ARG A 187 13.42 12.64 4.82
CA ARG A 187 12.97 12.10 3.53
C ARG A 187 13.71 10.80 3.19
N ARG A 188 15.04 10.78 3.37
CA ARG A 188 15.86 9.59 3.14
C ARG A 188 15.52 8.44 4.09
N ALA A 189 15.25 8.73 5.36
CA ALA A 189 14.85 7.71 6.33
C ALA A 189 13.49 7.09 5.97
N PHE A 190 12.55 7.92 5.52
CA PHE A 190 11.27 7.45 5.01
C PHE A 190 11.44 6.60 3.74
N ASP A 191 12.20 7.09 2.76
CA ASP A 191 12.46 6.37 1.51
C ASP A 191 13.15 5.02 1.75
N ASP A 192 14.08 4.95 2.71
CA ASP A 192 14.72 3.69 3.12
C ASP A 192 13.70 2.71 3.72
N GLN A 193 12.78 3.20 4.55
CA GLN A 193 11.71 2.38 5.12
C GLN A 193 10.80 1.80 4.02
N VAL A 194 10.40 2.62 3.05
CA VAL A 194 9.56 2.18 1.92
C VAL A 194 10.31 1.16 1.06
N LEU A 195 11.57 1.43 0.73
CA LEU A 195 12.40 0.51 -0.06
C LEU A 195 12.60 -0.84 0.62
N ARG A 196 12.82 -0.87 1.94
CA ARG A 196 12.95 -2.14 2.68
C ARG A 196 11.66 -2.97 2.66
N GLN A 197 10.50 -2.32 2.64
CA GLN A 197 9.21 -3.02 2.58
C GLN A 197 8.92 -3.56 1.18
N LEU A 198 9.19 -2.76 0.14
CA LEU A 198 8.89 -3.14 -1.25
C LEU A 198 9.97 -4.03 -1.87
N PHE A 199 11.23 -3.78 -1.53
CA PHE A 199 12.42 -4.41 -2.09
C PHE A 199 13.38 -4.81 -0.96
N PRO A 200 13.07 -5.89 -0.21
CA PRO A 200 13.76 -6.24 1.04
C PRO A 200 15.24 -6.58 0.88
N ASN A 201 15.73 -6.77 -0.34
CA ASN A 201 17.15 -7.01 -0.64
C ASN A 201 17.90 -5.73 -1.04
N LEU A 202 17.22 -4.59 -1.23
CA LEU A 202 17.88 -3.30 -1.43
C LEU A 202 18.35 -2.74 -0.08
N ARG A 203 19.59 -2.23 -0.07
CA ARG A 203 20.23 -1.62 1.09
C ARG A 203 20.80 -0.25 0.71
N PRO A 204 20.71 0.74 1.60
CA PRO A 204 21.32 2.04 1.40
C PRO A 204 22.85 1.94 1.59
N PHE A 205 23.59 2.66 0.78
CA PHE A 205 25.03 2.87 0.89
C PHE A 205 25.33 4.33 0.58
N PHE A 206 26.24 4.92 1.35
CA PHE A 206 26.78 6.24 1.00
C PHE A 206 28.05 6.04 0.16
N SER A 207 28.12 6.69 -1.00
CA SER A 207 29.31 6.68 -1.85
C SER A 207 30.15 7.90 -1.57
N GLU A 208 31.32 7.72 -0.96
CA GLU A 208 32.27 8.83 -0.73
C GLU A 208 32.77 9.42 -2.05
N ALA A 209 33.00 8.59 -3.07
CA ALA A 209 33.49 9.06 -4.37
C ALA A 209 32.48 9.92 -5.13
N ALA A 210 31.18 9.61 -5.00
CA ALA A 210 30.11 10.36 -5.66
C ALA A 210 29.40 11.36 -4.73
N GLN A 211 29.77 11.39 -3.44
CA GLN A 211 29.14 12.20 -2.39
C GLN A 211 27.60 12.10 -2.38
N CYS A 212 27.07 10.91 -2.66
CA CYS A 212 25.63 10.68 -2.80
C CYS A 212 25.18 9.41 -2.08
N LEU A 213 23.89 9.39 -1.69
CA LEU A 213 23.25 8.17 -1.23
C LEU A 213 22.87 7.31 -2.44
N LEU A 214 23.05 6.00 -2.31
CA LEU A 214 22.64 5.04 -3.33
C LEU A 214 22.04 3.81 -2.65
N TRP A 215 21.20 3.07 -3.36
CA TRP A 215 20.68 1.78 -2.90
C TRP A 215 21.17 0.69 -3.83
N LYS A 216 21.62 -0.44 -3.27
CA LYS A 216 22.05 -1.61 -4.04
C LYS A 216 21.41 -2.87 -3.48
N GLY A 217 21.06 -3.78 -4.37
CA GLY A 217 20.49 -5.07 -4.01
C GLY A 217 19.95 -5.78 -5.24
N SER A 218 19.14 -6.80 -4.99
CA SER A 218 18.40 -7.53 -6.02
C SER A 218 16.90 -7.31 -5.90
N ILE A 219 16.18 -7.38 -7.01
CA ILE A 219 14.72 -7.43 -7.05
C ILE A 219 14.27 -8.73 -7.71
N SER A 220 13.11 -9.23 -7.29
CA SER A 220 12.49 -10.43 -7.89
C SER A 220 11.62 -10.04 -9.07
N LEU A 221 11.69 -10.83 -10.15
CA LEU A 221 10.91 -10.63 -11.37
C LEU A 221 9.74 -11.63 -11.47
N LEU A 222 8.82 -11.39 -12.40
CA LEU A 222 7.62 -12.21 -12.61
C LEU A 222 7.92 -13.66 -13.01
N ASP A 223 9.06 -13.91 -13.64
CA ASP A 223 9.54 -15.24 -14.02
C ASP A 223 10.27 -15.99 -12.90
N HIS A 224 10.19 -15.47 -11.66
CA HIS A 224 10.91 -15.94 -10.47
C HIS A 224 12.44 -15.77 -10.51
N SER A 225 12.97 -15.13 -11.55
CA SER A 225 14.37 -14.75 -11.56
C SER A 225 14.61 -13.48 -10.71
N SER A 226 15.87 -13.14 -10.51
CA SER A 226 16.27 -11.88 -9.88
C SER A 226 17.10 -11.02 -10.81
N ALA A 227 17.08 -9.70 -10.58
CA ALA A 227 17.96 -8.74 -11.22
C ALA A 227 18.63 -7.86 -10.18
N ASP A 228 19.94 -7.65 -10.29
CA ASP A 228 20.63 -6.66 -9.47
C ASP A 228 20.27 -5.23 -9.92
N VAL A 229 20.09 -4.35 -8.95
CA VAL A 229 19.66 -2.96 -9.15
C VAL A 229 20.54 -2.02 -8.33
N VAL A 230 20.85 -0.88 -8.93
CA VAL A 230 21.45 0.27 -8.27
C VAL A 230 20.54 1.48 -8.44
N VAL A 231 20.21 2.16 -7.36
CA VAL A 231 19.50 3.44 -7.37
C VAL A 231 20.47 4.51 -6.94
N VAL A 232 20.59 5.59 -7.71
CA VAL A 232 21.50 6.69 -7.43
C VAL A 232 20.67 7.95 -7.19
N GLU A 233 20.92 8.62 -6.07
CA GLU A 233 20.44 9.98 -5.83
C GLU A 233 21.25 10.96 -6.67
N SER A 234 20.59 11.76 -7.50
CA SER A 234 21.16 12.87 -8.25
C SER A 234 20.56 14.19 -7.80
N VAL A 235 21.38 15.25 -7.76
CA VAL A 235 20.92 16.60 -7.46
C VAL A 235 21.20 17.46 -8.69
N SER A 236 20.14 17.97 -9.30
CA SER A 236 20.21 18.88 -10.45
C SER A 236 19.33 20.08 -10.18
N GLU A 237 19.85 21.30 -10.36
CA GLU A 237 19.11 22.55 -10.19
C GLU A 237 18.41 22.68 -8.82
N GLY A 238 19.04 22.17 -7.76
CA GLY A 238 18.49 22.18 -6.41
C GLY A 238 17.34 21.18 -6.17
N LYS A 239 16.94 20.41 -7.19
CA LYS A 239 15.98 19.30 -7.06
C LYS A 239 16.73 17.99 -6.90
N THR A 240 16.30 17.20 -5.92
CA THR A 240 16.78 15.83 -5.74
C THR A 240 15.93 14.92 -6.63
N GLY A 241 16.57 14.05 -7.40
CA GLY A 241 15.92 12.98 -8.14
C GLY A 241 16.69 11.68 -8.01
N TYR A 242 16.10 10.61 -8.53
CA TYR A 242 16.63 9.26 -8.37
C TYR A 242 16.59 8.52 -9.71
N GLU A 243 17.65 7.79 -10.01
CA GLU A 243 17.75 6.96 -11.22
C GLU A 243 18.07 5.53 -10.81
N ALA A 244 17.27 4.57 -11.30
CA ALA A 244 17.51 3.14 -11.06
C ALA A 244 18.04 2.46 -12.32
N MET A 245 19.07 1.64 -12.16
CA MET A 245 19.73 0.96 -13.27
C MET A 245 20.20 -0.43 -12.89
N VAL A 246 20.30 -1.31 -13.89
CA VAL A 246 20.99 -2.59 -13.75
C VAL A 246 22.51 -2.39 -13.84
N PRO A 247 23.32 -3.03 -12.98
CA PRO A 247 24.78 -2.99 -13.06
C PRO A 247 25.28 -3.52 -14.40
N ARG A 248 26.52 -3.15 -14.77
CA ARG A 248 27.13 -3.56 -16.05
C ARG A 248 27.11 -5.07 -16.30
N LYS A 249 27.28 -5.89 -15.25
CA LYS A 249 27.25 -7.36 -15.32
C LYS A 249 25.89 -7.95 -15.72
N GLU A 250 24.80 -7.22 -15.50
CA GLU A 250 23.44 -7.65 -15.83
C GLU A 250 22.98 -7.15 -17.22
N ARG A 251 23.76 -6.30 -17.89
CA ARG A 251 23.34 -5.64 -19.15
C ARG A 251 23.24 -6.58 -20.34
N GLU A 252 23.95 -7.71 -20.32
CA GLU A 252 23.80 -8.75 -21.35
C GLU A 252 22.40 -9.37 -21.31
N ARG A 253 21.83 -9.48 -20.10
CA ARG A 253 20.50 -10.01 -19.86
C ARG A 253 19.42 -8.94 -19.95
N PHE A 254 19.74 -7.72 -19.53
CA PHE A 254 18.84 -6.57 -19.49
C PHE A 254 19.48 -5.38 -20.20
N PRO A 255 19.40 -5.30 -21.54
CA PRO A 255 20.16 -4.34 -22.35
C PRO A 255 19.74 -2.87 -22.22
N VAL A 256 18.84 -2.54 -21.29
CA VAL A 256 18.27 -1.19 -21.15
C VAL A 256 18.42 -0.70 -19.71
N ALA A 257 18.95 0.52 -19.58
CA ALA A 257 18.88 1.28 -18.33
C ALA A 257 17.60 2.13 -18.34
N ALA A 258 16.77 2.03 -17.30
CA ALA A 258 15.66 2.94 -17.09
C ALA A 258 16.23 4.30 -16.64
N ARG A 259 16.63 5.15 -17.59
CA ARG A 259 17.24 6.46 -17.33
C ARG A 259 16.20 7.56 -17.12
N ALA A 260 15.18 7.29 -16.32
CA ALA A 260 14.23 8.32 -15.94
C ALA A 260 14.55 8.79 -14.52
N GLN A 261 14.55 10.11 -14.36
CA GLN A 261 14.71 10.74 -13.05
C GLN A 261 13.34 10.72 -12.35
N ASP A 262 13.27 10.02 -11.23
CA ASP A 262 12.08 9.91 -10.40
C ASP A 262 12.21 10.75 -9.12
N GLU A 263 11.08 11.15 -8.54
CA GLU A 263 11.02 11.99 -7.35
C GLU A 263 11.44 11.26 -6.06
N THR A 264 11.35 9.92 -6.07
CA THR A 264 11.72 9.05 -4.94
C THR A 264 12.48 7.83 -5.44
N PRO A 265 13.35 7.22 -4.62
CA PRO A 265 14.16 6.09 -5.05
C PRO A 265 13.32 4.82 -5.24
N TRP A 266 12.22 4.64 -4.50
CA TRP A 266 11.33 3.48 -4.68
C TRP A 266 10.52 3.56 -5.99
N LEU A 267 10.15 4.76 -6.45
CA LEU A 267 9.56 4.96 -7.79
C LEU A 267 10.55 4.58 -8.89
N ALA A 268 11.82 4.98 -8.74
CA ALA A 268 12.88 4.62 -9.68
C ALA A 268 13.03 3.09 -9.79
N VAL A 269 13.13 2.39 -8.65
CA VAL A 269 13.23 0.92 -8.63
C VAL A 269 12.01 0.27 -9.26
N ARG A 270 10.80 0.75 -8.94
CA ARG A 270 9.57 0.17 -9.47
C ARG A 270 9.43 0.37 -10.97
N ARG A 271 9.81 1.54 -11.49
CA ARG A 271 9.84 1.80 -12.94
C ARG A 271 10.79 0.83 -13.64
N LEU A 272 11.98 0.63 -13.07
CA LEU A 272 12.93 -0.35 -13.57
C LEU A 272 12.36 -1.78 -13.49
N GLU A 273 11.80 -2.19 -12.35
CA GLU A 273 11.18 -3.51 -12.17
C GLU A 273 10.10 -3.77 -13.22
N LEU A 274 9.18 -2.82 -13.45
CA LEU A 274 8.14 -2.93 -14.46
C LEU A 274 8.72 -3.10 -15.86
N HIS A 275 9.80 -2.36 -16.18
CA HIS A 275 10.49 -2.48 -17.44
C HIS A 275 11.15 -3.86 -17.59
N LEU A 276 11.88 -4.33 -16.58
CA LEU A 276 12.50 -5.67 -16.59
C LEU A 276 11.44 -6.79 -16.69
N ASN A 277 10.30 -6.63 -16.02
CA ASN A 277 9.19 -7.57 -16.09
C ASN A 277 8.57 -7.66 -17.49
N ARG A 278 8.54 -6.56 -18.26
CA ARG A 278 8.12 -6.61 -19.68
C ARG A 278 9.11 -7.39 -20.53
N LEU A 279 10.41 -7.19 -20.30
CA LEU A 279 11.48 -7.91 -21.02
C LEU A 279 11.40 -9.43 -20.79
N VAL A 280 11.28 -9.87 -19.54
CA VAL A 280 11.17 -11.32 -19.24
C VAL A 280 9.84 -11.93 -19.71
N ALA A 281 8.78 -11.13 -19.80
CA ALA A 281 7.50 -11.55 -20.35
C ALA A 281 7.47 -11.58 -21.90
N GLY A 282 8.55 -11.17 -22.57
CA GLY A 282 8.60 -11.06 -24.04
C GLY A 282 7.70 -9.96 -24.61
N LEU A 283 7.27 -9.01 -23.77
CA LEU A 283 6.50 -7.84 -24.17
C LEU A 283 7.51 -6.76 -24.55
N GLY A 284 7.64 -6.48 -25.86
CA GLY A 284 8.55 -5.45 -26.37
C GLY A 284 8.31 -4.06 -25.75
N ASN A 285 9.32 -3.18 -25.88
CA ASN A 285 9.31 -1.81 -25.33
C ASN A 285 8.14 -0.96 -25.83
#